data_AF-A0A931VRL7-F1
#
_entry.id   AF-A0A931VRL7-F1
#
_cell.length_a   1.000
_cell.length_b   1.000
_cell.length_c   1.000
_cell.angle_alpha   90.00
_cell.angle_beta   90.00
_cell.angle_gamma   90.00
#
_symmetry.space_group_name_H-M   'P 1'
#
loop_
_entity.id
_entity.type
_entity.pdbx_description
1 polymer ?
#
loop_
_entity_poly.entity_id
_entity_poly.type
_entity_poly.pdbx_seq_one_letter_code
_entity_poly.pdbx_strand_id
1 'polypeptide(L)'
;MKKLILSAWLLVLLVACTAKYNIQPTLVRGNQVKDGGLLTKKPCGPPCFFGITPVITDEEQATKTMEKMPDIFANCKSFDFTSTGGKRGTNCTYVNIGYKNAVVDLVSFTPSDGISVGQVIDLYGSPNSVSVGIVSLPDSPDRTTMTLFFDQIQTMIGMGEQSGPQFAVQPITSVVTVVYLSKNGYEESRNTPTNQKWNGYGVYTGTR
;
A
#
# COMPACT_ATOMS: atom_id res chain seq x y z
N MET A 1 -6.15 -8.42 69.82
CA MET A 1 -5.67 -7.29 69.00
C MET A 1 -4.47 -7.71 68.14
N LYS A 2 -4.67 -8.49 67.07
CA LYS A 2 -3.62 -8.89 66.11
C LYS A 2 -4.25 -9.36 64.79
N LYS A 3 -4.82 -8.46 64.00
CA LYS A 3 -5.17 -8.65 62.58
C LYS A 3 -5.20 -7.26 61.93
N LEU A 4 -4.75 -7.13 60.69
CA LEU A 4 -4.79 -5.94 59.79
C LEU A 4 -3.47 -5.20 59.55
N ILE A 5 -2.38 -5.86 59.14
CA ILE A 5 -1.32 -5.20 58.34
C ILE A 5 -0.67 -6.20 57.38
N LEU A 6 -1.41 -6.73 56.39
CA LEU A 6 -0.81 -7.63 55.38
C LEU A 6 -1.71 -7.79 54.15
N SER A 7 -2.21 -6.69 53.57
CA SER A 7 -3.04 -6.78 52.36
C SER A 7 -3.01 -5.55 51.45
N ALA A 8 -2.05 -4.65 51.61
CA ALA A 8 -1.98 -3.40 50.81
C ALA A 8 -0.84 -3.36 49.78
N TRP A 9 0.09 -4.32 49.79
CA TRP A 9 1.29 -4.28 48.93
C TRP A 9 1.25 -5.20 47.71
N LEU A 10 0.16 -5.95 47.49
CA LEU A 10 0.03 -6.87 46.36
C LEU A 10 -0.78 -6.32 45.16
N LEU A 11 -1.28 -5.08 45.24
CA LEU A 11 -2.10 -4.48 44.17
C LEU A 11 -1.35 -3.52 43.23
N VAL A 12 -0.08 -3.22 43.47
CA VAL A 12 0.68 -2.21 42.70
C VAL A 12 1.49 -2.82 41.53
N LEU A 13 1.64 -4.14 41.46
CA LEU A 13 2.50 -4.80 40.45
C LEU A 13 1.79 -5.32 39.19
N LEU A 14 0.46 -5.16 39.07
CA LEU A 14 -0.32 -5.69 37.93
C LEU A 14 -0.64 -4.66 36.81
N VAL A 15 -0.13 -3.43 36.90
CA VAL A 15 -0.42 -2.36 35.92
C VAL A 15 0.72 -2.13 34.90
N ALA A 16 1.81 -2.90 34.97
CA ALA A 16 3.06 -2.55 34.27
C ALA A 16 3.42 -3.43 33.05
N CYS A 17 2.47 -4.04 32.33
CA CYS A 17 2.80 -4.85 31.13
C CYS A 17 1.74 -4.89 30.01
N THR A 18 1.05 -3.78 29.75
CA THR A 18 0.34 -3.60 28.46
C THR A 18 0.87 -2.40 27.70
N ALA A 19 2.19 -2.23 27.67
CA ALA A 19 2.83 -1.40 26.65
C ALA A 19 2.65 -2.12 25.30
N LYS A 20 1.49 -1.87 24.66
CA LYS A 20 1.32 -2.18 23.25
C LYS A 20 2.44 -1.43 22.52
N TYR A 21 3.45 -2.18 22.08
CA TYR A 21 4.47 -1.70 21.15
C TYR A 21 3.75 -1.33 19.86
N ASN A 22 3.24 -0.11 19.83
CA ASN A 22 2.68 0.49 18.63
C ASN A 22 3.88 0.97 17.81
N ILE A 23 4.59 0.02 17.21
CA ILE A 23 5.59 0.31 16.18
C ILE A 23 4.79 0.71 14.94
N GLN A 24 4.22 1.91 14.97
CA GLN A 24 3.77 2.55 13.74
C GLN A 24 5.04 2.93 12.99
N PRO A 25 5.24 2.44 11.75
CA PRO A 25 6.32 2.91 10.91
C PRO A 25 6.27 4.43 10.88
N THR A 26 7.37 5.09 11.21
CA THR A 26 7.49 6.54 11.13
C THR A 26 7.47 6.92 9.65
N LEU A 27 6.27 7.03 9.09
CA LEU A 27 6.00 7.54 7.76
C LEU A 27 6.59 8.96 7.71
N VAL A 28 7.66 9.13 6.95
CA VAL A 28 8.27 10.42 6.66
C VAL A 28 7.19 11.27 5.98
N ARG A 29 6.60 12.17 6.77
CA ARG A 29 5.38 12.91 6.47
C ARG A 29 5.70 14.07 5.53
N GLY A 30 5.81 13.77 4.24
CA GLY A 30 5.68 14.77 3.17
C GLY A 30 4.19 14.96 2.83
N ASN A 31 3.63 16.13 3.13
CA ASN A 31 2.20 16.46 3.02
C ASN A 31 1.61 16.46 1.59
N GLN A 32 2.21 15.77 0.61
CA GLN A 32 1.99 16.11 -0.80
C GLN A 32 0.89 15.29 -1.49
N VAL A 33 0.85 13.96 -1.32
CA VAL A 33 -0.08 13.11 -2.09
C VAL A 33 -1.49 13.03 -1.48
N LYS A 34 -1.64 13.29 -0.16
CA LYS A 34 -2.88 13.08 0.61
C LYS A 34 -3.38 11.65 0.41
N ASP A 35 -4.64 11.45 0.03
CA ASP A 35 -5.20 10.15 -0.32
C ASP A 35 -5.10 9.80 -1.81
N GLY A 36 -4.53 10.70 -2.64
CA GLY A 36 -4.43 10.52 -4.09
C GLY A 36 -5.77 10.34 -4.81
N GLY A 37 -6.88 10.75 -4.19
CA GLY A 37 -8.23 10.52 -4.70
C GLY A 37 -8.81 9.14 -4.40
N LEU A 38 -8.07 8.26 -3.69
CA LEU A 38 -8.54 6.91 -3.37
C LEU A 38 -9.83 6.93 -2.54
N LEU A 39 -9.94 7.76 -1.50
CA LEU A 39 -11.13 7.79 -0.64
C LEU A 39 -12.05 8.96 -0.99
N THR A 40 -11.47 10.14 -1.19
CA THR A 40 -12.18 11.40 -1.44
C THR A 40 -12.74 11.49 -2.86
N LYS A 41 -12.22 10.68 -3.79
CA LYS A 41 -12.51 10.75 -5.23
C LYS A 41 -12.19 12.12 -5.83
N LYS A 42 -11.22 12.84 -5.26
CA LYS A 42 -10.80 14.17 -5.70
C LYS A 42 -9.32 14.19 -6.09
N PRO A 43 -8.95 14.82 -7.22
CA PRO A 43 -9.87 15.41 -8.22
C PRO A 43 -10.61 14.33 -9.05
N CYS A 44 -10.23 13.06 -8.92
CA CYS A 44 -10.89 11.91 -9.53
C CYS A 44 -10.78 10.69 -8.59
N GLY A 45 -11.53 9.62 -8.87
CA GLY A 45 -11.46 8.35 -8.13
C GLY A 45 -10.73 7.25 -8.92
N PRO A 46 -10.45 6.09 -8.30
CA PRO A 46 -9.79 4.97 -8.96
C PRO A 46 -10.44 4.56 -10.30
N PRO A 47 -9.66 4.18 -11.33
CA PRO A 47 -8.19 4.09 -11.36
C PRO A 47 -7.49 5.40 -11.82
N CYS A 48 -7.98 6.57 -11.41
CA CYS A 48 -7.41 7.86 -11.75
C CYS A 48 -6.64 8.49 -10.59
N PHE A 49 -5.44 9.00 -10.87
CA PHE A 49 -4.58 9.74 -9.95
C PHE A 49 -4.33 11.15 -10.47
N PHE A 50 -4.96 12.16 -9.85
CA PHE A 50 -4.84 13.57 -10.26
C PHE A 50 -5.05 13.83 -11.77
N GLY A 51 -5.97 13.10 -12.42
CA GLY A 51 -6.24 13.20 -13.86
C GLY A 51 -5.42 12.26 -14.74
N ILE A 52 -4.46 11.52 -14.16
CA ILE A 52 -3.67 10.50 -14.84
C ILE A 52 -4.39 9.15 -14.68
N THR A 53 -4.86 8.58 -15.79
CA THR A 53 -5.58 7.31 -15.81
C THR A 53 -4.88 6.34 -16.78
N PRO A 54 -4.54 5.11 -16.35
CA PRO A 54 -3.94 4.12 -17.25
C PRO A 54 -4.78 3.91 -18.51
N VAL A 55 -4.11 3.69 -19.65
CA VAL A 55 -4.67 3.50 -21.01
C VAL A 55 -5.35 4.73 -21.62
N ILE A 56 -5.76 5.73 -20.81
CA ILE A 56 -6.43 6.95 -21.28
C ILE A 56 -5.43 8.10 -21.43
N THR A 57 -4.58 8.31 -20.41
CA THR A 57 -3.63 9.42 -20.40
C THR A 57 -2.38 9.03 -21.19
N ASP A 58 -2.07 9.82 -22.21
CA ASP A 58 -0.80 9.70 -22.92
C ASP A 58 0.37 10.28 -22.11
N GLU A 59 1.59 9.97 -22.52
CA GLU A 59 2.80 10.42 -21.83
C GLU A 59 2.97 11.94 -21.82
N GLU A 60 2.58 12.63 -22.88
CA GLU A 60 2.68 14.09 -22.98
C GLU A 60 1.73 14.76 -21.97
N GLN A 61 0.48 14.27 -21.91
CA GLN A 61 -0.52 14.70 -20.94
C GLN A 61 -0.09 14.41 -19.50
N ALA A 62 0.47 13.22 -19.25
CA ALA A 62 1.01 12.86 -17.95
C ALA A 62 2.13 13.82 -17.55
N THR A 63 3.06 14.11 -18.45
CA THR A 63 4.17 15.05 -18.23
C THR A 63 3.66 16.45 -17.90
N LYS A 64 2.73 16.99 -18.69
CA LYS A 64 2.10 18.29 -18.41
C LYS A 64 1.34 18.32 -17.09
N THR A 65 0.82 17.17 -16.65
CA THR A 65 0.14 17.03 -15.35
C THR A 65 1.15 17.06 -14.21
N MET A 66 2.28 16.36 -14.35
CA MET A 66 3.38 16.38 -13.39
C MET A 66 3.95 17.79 -13.19
N GLU A 67 4.17 18.52 -14.29
CA GLU A 67 4.71 19.89 -14.28
C GLU A 67 3.81 20.89 -13.52
N LYS A 68 2.49 20.67 -13.52
CA LYS A 68 1.52 21.52 -12.81
C LYS A 68 1.50 21.29 -11.30
N MET A 69 2.09 20.20 -10.82
CA MET A 69 2.04 19.80 -9.41
C MET A 69 3.45 19.45 -8.89
N PRO A 70 4.39 20.40 -8.92
CA PRO A 70 5.80 20.17 -8.57
C PRO A 70 5.98 19.65 -7.13
N ASP A 71 5.03 19.95 -6.24
CA ASP A 71 5.01 19.40 -4.88
C ASP A 71 4.81 17.88 -4.91
N ILE A 72 3.79 17.37 -5.60
CA ILE A 72 3.52 15.92 -5.66
C ILE A 72 4.62 15.19 -6.44
N PHE A 73 5.11 15.80 -7.52
CA PHE A 73 6.07 15.23 -8.44
C PHE A 73 7.49 15.78 -8.20
N ALA A 74 7.93 15.71 -6.94
CA ALA A 74 9.28 16.11 -6.56
C ALA A 74 10.32 15.01 -6.87
N ASN A 75 11.54 15.43 -7.22
CA ASN A 75 12.72 14.58 -7.44
C ASN A 75 12.50 13.46 -8.47
N CYS A 76 11.73 13.73 -9.51
CA CYS A 76 11.45 12.76 -10.56
C CYS A 76 12.68 12.43 -11.41
N LYS A 77 12.84 11.14 -11.74
CA LYS A 77 13.85 10.62 -12.66
C LYS A 77 13.17 9.71 -13.68
N SER A 78 13.36 10.02 -14.96
CA SER A 78 12.92 9.14 -16.03
C SER A 78 13.88 7.97 -16.21
N PHE A 79 13.35 6.82 -16.62
CA PHE A 79 14.11 5.63 -16.96
C PHE A 79 13.52 4.96 -18.20
N ASP A 80 14.37 4.29 -18.97
CA ASP A 80 13.96 3.50 -20.11
C ASP A 80 14.83 2.25 -20.22
N PHE A 81 14.23 1.10 -19.98
CA PHE A 81 14.84 -0.22 -20.12
C PHE A 81 14.20 -1.04 -21.24
N THR A 82 13.45 -0.42 -22.16
CA THR A 82 12.71 -1.14 -23.21
C THR A 82 13.64 -1.87 -24.19
N SER A 83 14.86 -1.38 -24.39
CA SER A 83 15.88 -2.03 -25.24
C SER A 83 16.30 -3.42 -24.74
N THR A 84 16.10 -3.72 -23.46
CA THR A 84 16.39 -5.01 -22.84
C THR A 84 15.13 -5.77 -22.41
N GLY A 85 13.96 -5.37 -22.94
CA GLY A 85 12.65 -5.95 -22.59
C GLY A 85 12.12 -5.50 -21.22
N GLY A 86 12.76 -4.50 -20.60
CA GLY A 86 12.29 -3.88 -19.38
C GLY A 86 11.18 -2.86 -19.60
N LYS A 87 10.93 -2.04 -18.57
CA LYS A 87 9.90 -0.99 -18.57
C LYS A 87 10.52 0.38 -18.81
N ARG A 88 9.69 1.36 -19.18
CA ARG A 88 10.04 2.78 -19.11
C ARG A 88 9.04 3.53 -18.24
N GLY A 89 9.47 4.66 -17.70
CA GLY A 89 8.65 5.40 -16.75
C GLY A 89 9.36 6.58 -16.14
N THR A 90 8.71 7.14 -15.12
CA THR A 90 9.21 8.22 -14.29
C THR A 90 9.02 7.83 -12.83
N ASN A 91 10.11 7.84 -12.06
CA ASN A 91 10.09 7.58 -10.62
C ASN A 91 10.33 8.90 -9.87
N CYS A 92 9.35 9.30 -9.07
CA CYS A 92 9.43 10.45 -8.16
C CYS A 92 9.48 9.95 -6.71
N THR A 93 9.63 10.85 -5.73
CA THR A 93 9.76 10.42 -4.32
C THR A 93 8.58 9.59 -3.81
N TYR A 94 7.35 9.93 -4.20
CA TYR A 94 6.13 9.27 -3.70
C TYR A 94 5.21 8.73 -4.79
N VAL A 95 5.59 8.89 -6.07
CA VAL A 95 4.78 8.52 -7.22
C VAL A 95 5.67 7.90 -8.28
N ASN A 96 5.23 6.79 -8.88
CA ASN A 96 5.86 6.22 -10.06
C ASN A 96 4.82 6.09 -11.17
N ILE A 97 5.21 6.47 -12.39
CA ILE A 97 4.40 6.36 -13.60
C ILE A 97 5.13 5.44 -14.57
N GLY A 98 4.49 4.37 -15.01
CA GLY A 98 4.99 3.47 -16.04
C GLY A 98 4.28 3.73 -17.37
N TYR A 99 5.02 3.63 -18.48
CA TYR A 99 4.47 3.82 -19.81
C TYR A 99 4.62 2.57 -20.67
N LYS A 100 3.62 2.33 -21.53
CA LYS A 100 3.64 1.30 -22.58
C LYS A 100 3.03 1.89 -23.84
N ASN A 101 3.69 1.79 -24.99
CA ASN A 101 3.21 2.33 -26.27
C ASN A 101 2.74 3.81 -26.19
N ALA A 102 3.56 4.70 -25.62
CA ALA A 102 3.24 6.12 -25.44
C ALA A 102 2.04 6.47 -24.54
N VAL A 103 1.43 5.50 -23.86
CA VAL A 103 0.36 5.72 -22.87
C VAL A 103 0.78 5.29 -21.47
N VAL A 104 0.16 5.87 -20.46
CA VAL A 104 0.32 5.44 -19.07
C VAL A 104 -0.22 4.03 -18.93
N ASP A 105 0.58 3.13 -18.39
CA ASP A 105 0.22 1.73 -18.11
C ASP A 105 0.10 1.46 -16.61
N LEU A 106 0.80 2.24 -15.80
CA LEU A 106 0.86 2.11 -14.35
C LEU A 106 0.96 3.48 -13.70
N VAL A 107 0.21 3.69 -12.63
CA VAL A 107 0.48 4.74 -11.64
C VAL A 107 0.54 4.09 -10.27
N SER A 108 1.63 4.28 -9.54
CA SER A 108 1.74 3.87 -8.14
C SER A 108 2.05 5.07 -7.27
N PHE A 109 1.48 5.14 -6.07
CA PHE A 109 1.77 6.22 -5.14
C PHE A 109 1.68 5.79 -3.68
N THR A 110 2.36 6.55 -2.82
CA THR A 110 2.30 6.40 -1.36
C THR A 110 1.41 7.52 -0.80
N PRO A 111 0.21 7.19 -0.26
CA PRO A 111 -0.63 8.18 0.40
C PRO A 111 0.10 8.81 1.61
N SER A 112 -0.06 10.12 1.80
CA SER A 112 0.42 10.79 3.00
C SER A 112 -0.62 10.79 4.13
N ASP A 113 -1.89 10.66 3.76
CA ASP A 113 -2.97 10.50 4.73
C ASP A 113 -2.94 9.08 5.31
N GLY A 114 -3.21 8.95 6.61
CA GLY A 114 -3.30 7.65 7.26
C GLY A 114 -4.54 6.89 6.80
N ILE A 115 -4.43 6.15 5.71
CA ILE A 115 -5.49 5.30 5.17
C ILE A 115 -5.37 3.90 5.77
N SER A 116 -6.50 3.39 6.26
CA SER A 116 -6.63 2.02 6.74
C SER A 116 -7.34 1.13 5.72
N VAL A 117 -7.03 -0.17 5.75
CA VAL A 117 -7.70 -1.19 4.91
C VAL A 117 -9.21 -1.17 5.14
N GLY A 118 -9.67 -0.97 6.38
CA GLY A 118 -11.09 -0.87 6.72
C GLY A 118 -11.80 0.23 5.95
N GLN A 119 -11.22 1.44 5.89
CA GLN A 119 -11.80 2.55 5.12
C GLN A 119 -11.91 2.25 3.63
N VAL A 120 -10.92 1.55 3.05
CA VAL A 120 -10.95 1.14 1.64
C VAL A 120 -12.06 0.11 1.41
N ILE A 121 -12.17 -0.90 2.29
CA ILE A 121 -13.17 -1.95 2.20
C ILE A 121 -14.59 -1.40 2.40
N ASP A 122 -14.78 -0.47 3.33
CA ASP A 122 -16.08 0.17 3.57
C ASP A 122 -16.57 0.95 2.33
N LEU A 123 -15.64 1.53 1.56
CA LEU A 123 -15.97 2.32 0.37
C LEU A 123 -16.12 1.48 -0.91
N TYR A 124 -15.27 0.46 -1.10
CA TYR A 124 -15.16 -0.30 -2.36
C TYR A 124 -15.58 -1.77 -2.26
N GLY A 125 -15.98 -2.24 -1.08
CA GLY A 125 -16.27 -3.64 -0.82
C GLY A 125 -15.01 -4.45 -0.51
N SER A 126 -15.18 -5.76 -0.31
CA SER A 126 -14.04 -6.65 -0.02
C SER A 126 -13.15 -6.86 -1.25
N PRO A 127 -11.82 -7.02 -1.08
CA PRO A 127 -10.94 -7.39 -2.18
C PRO A 127 -11.28 -8.80 -2.67
N ASN A 128 -10.97 -9.08 -3.95
CA ASN A 128 -11.25 -10.35 -4.60
C ASN A 128 -10.19 -11.40 -4.24
N SER A 129 -8.94 -10.96 -4.10
CA SER A 129 -7.80 -11.80 -3.75
C SER A 129 -6.73 -11.00 -3.00
N VAL A 130 -5.78 -11.72 -2.42
CA VAL A 130 -4.60 -11.18 -1.76
C VAL A 130 -3.34 -11.90 -2.21
N SER A 131 -2.21 -11.23 -2.15
CA SER A 131 -0.89 -11.84 -2.26
C SER A 131 -0.12 -11.55 -0.99
N VAL A 132 0.56 -12.56 -0.43
CA VAL A 132 1.44 -12.37 0.73
C VAL A 132 2.82 -12.89 0.36
N GLY A 133 3.77 -11.98 0.28
CA GLY A 133 5.15 -12.28 -0.13
C GLY A 133 6.11 -12.16 1.04
N ILE A 134 7.11 -13.05 1.10
CA ILE A 134 8.28 -12.88 1.96
C ILE A 134 9.28 -11.95 1.25
N VAL A 135 9.61 -10.82 1.88
CA VAL A 135 10.47 -9.75 1.31
C VAL A 135 11.86 -9.69 1.96
N SER A 136 12.16 -10.61 2.86
CA SER A 136 13.50 -10.78 3.45
C SER A 136 14.43 -11.54 2.51
N LEU A 137 15.75 -11.27 2.65
CA LEU A 137 16.78 -12.10 2.05
C LEU A 137 16.84 -13.47 2.75
N PRO A 138 17.35 -14.54 2.09
CA PRO A 138 17.42 -15.88 2.67
C PRO A 138 18.08 -15.96 4.05
N ASP A 139 19.12 -15.15 4.29
CA ASP A 139 19.89 -15.15 5.53
C ASP A 139 19.41 -14.09 6.54
N SER A 140 18.26 -13.47 6.32
CA SER A 140 17.66 -12.47 7.21
C SER A 140 16.38 -13.00 7.85
N PRO A 141 16.01 -12.51 9.06
CA PRO A 141 14.72 -12.82 9.65
C PRO A 141 13.58 -12.54 8.66
N ASP A 142 12.60 -13.44 8.62
CA ASP A 142 11.49 -13.30 7.70
C ASP A 142 10.74 -11.99 7.91
N ARG A 143 10.43 -11.32 6.80
CA ARG A 143 9.53 -10.16 6.75
C ARG A 143 8.50 -10.42 5.67
N THR A 144 7.25 -10.09 5.93
CA THR A 144 6.17 -10.26 4.97
C THR A 144 5.49 -8.95 4.63
N THR A 145 4.99 -8.85 3.41
CA THR A 145 4.07 -7.79 2.98
C THR A 145 2.81 -8.43 2.40
N MET A 146 1.73 -7.67 2.35
CA MET A 146 0.49 -8.08 1.72
C MET A 146 0.06 -7.06 0.67
N THR A 147 -0.48 -7.57 -0.43
CA THR A 147 -1.18 -6.78 -1.45
C THR A 147 -2.61 -7.27 -1.60
N LEU A 148 -3.58 -6.35 -1.58
CA LEU A 148 -4.99 -6.63 -1.87
C LEU A 148 -5.29 -6.29 -3.33
N PHE A 149 -6.17 -7.07 -3.95
CA PHE A 149 -6.62 -6.88 -5.32
C PHE A 149 -8.11 -6.58 -5.35
N PHE A 150 -8.48 -5.40 -5.87
CA PHE A 150 -9.88 -4.97 -6.02
C PHE A 150 -10.27 -4.93 -7.50
N ASP A 151 -10.98 -5.95 -7.97
CA ASP A 151 -11.32 -6.11 -9.39
C ASP A 151 -12.21 -4.98 -9.89
N GLN A 152 -13.19 -4.58 -9.07
CA GLN A 152 -14.20 -3.60 -9.44
C GLN A 152 -13.60 -2.24 -9.82
N ILE A 153 -12.48 -1.88 -9.20
CA ILE A 153 -11.79 -0.61 -9.41
C ILE A 153 -10.39 -0.79 -10.03
N GLN A 154 -10.04 -2.01 -10.46
CA GLN A 154 -8.75 -2.36 -11.08
C GLN A 154 -7.54 -1.81 -10.31
N THR A 155 -7.58 -1.94 -8.98
CA THR A 155 -6.59 -1.33 -8.08
C THR A 155 -5.93 -2.39 -7.20
N MET A 156 -4.63 -2.23 -6.98
CA MET A 156 -3.88 -2.97 -5.98
C MET A 156 -3.55 -2.07 -4.79
N ILE A 157 -3.69 -2.61 -3.58
CA ILE A 157 -3.42 -1.90 -2.32
C ILE A 157 -2.32 -2.65 -1.56
N GLY A 158 -1.14 -2.05 -1.48
CA GLY A 158 0.01 -2.57 -0.75
C GLY A 158 0.01 -2.14 0.71
N MET A 159 0.47 -3.04 1.58
CA MET A 159 0.60 -2.83 3.02
C MET A 159 2.06 -2.77 3.45
N GLY A 160 2.31 -2.14 4.61
CA GLY A 160 3.63 -2.11 5.22
C GLY A 160 4.10 -3.52 5.62
N GLU A 161 5.39 -3.67 5.90
CA GLU A 161 5.97 -4.96 6.28
C GLU A 161 5.61 -5.37 7.72
N GLN A 162 5.52 -6.68 7.95
CA GLN A 162 5.44 -7.29 9.29
C GLN A 162 6.59 -8.28 9.49
N SER A 163 6.99 -8.49 10.74
CA SER A 163 7.99 -9.49 11.09
C SER A 163 7.37 -10.89 11.10
N GLY A 164 8.14 -11.87 10.61
CA GLY A 164 7.76 -13.27 10.55
C GLY A 164 7.19 -13.68 9.18
N PRO A 165 6.93 -14.99 9.01
CA PRO A 165 6.47 -15.57 7.74
C PRO A 165 4.96 -15.39 7.50
N GLN A 166 4.27 -14.66 8.37
CA GLN A 166 2.84 -14.45 8.33
C GLN A 166 2.50 -12.97 8.38
N PHE A 167 1.38 -12.62 7.75
CA PHE A 167 0.87 -11.26 7.73
C PHE A 167 -0.50 -11.21 8.41
N ALA A 168 -0.63 -10.42 9.47
CA ALA A 168 -1.91 -10.19 10.14
C ALA A 168 -2.58 -8.92 9.61
N VAL A 169 -3.70 -9.05 8.90
CA VAL A 169 -4.49 -7.93 8.39
C VAL A 169 -5.69 -7.66 9.30
N GLN A 170 -5.85 -6.41 9.70
CA GLN A 170 -6.90 -5.89 10.57
C GLN A 170 -7.55 -4.67 9.88
N PRO A 171 -8.76 -4.25 10.30
CA PRO A 171 -9.39 -3.05 9.76
C PRO A 171 -8.50 -1.80 9.84
N ILE A 172 -7.68 -1.70 10.90
CA ILE A 172 -6.77 -0.57 11.14
C ILE A 172 -5.42 -0.68 10.41
N THR A 173 -5.15 -1.78 9.70
CA THR A 173 -3.88 -1.98 8.99
C THR A 173 -3.66 -0.87 7.98
N SER A 174 -2.49 -0.23 8.02
CA SER A 174 -2.17 0.93 7.18
C SER A 174 -1.91 0.53 5.72
N VAL A 175 -2.48 1.30 4.81
CA VAL A 175 -2.15 1.29 3.38
C VAL A 175 -0.87 2.10 3.18
N VAL A 176 0.12 1.51 2.49
CA VAL A 176 1.41 2.17 2.19
C VAL A 176 1.59 2.44 0.72
N THR A 177 0.89 1.71 -0.15
CA THR A 177 0.99 1.91 -1.60
C THR A 177 -0.34 1.64 -2.27
N VAL A 178 -0.68 2.45 -3.25
CA VAL A 178 -1.83 2.27 -4.13
C VAL A 178 -1.30 2.16 -5.54
N VAL A 179 -1.79 1.19 -6.31
CA VAL A 179 -1.37 0.98 -7.70
C VAL A 179 -2.60 0.89 -8.60
N TYR A 180 -2.67 1.78 -9.57
CA TYR A 180 -3.60 1.74 -10.69
C TYR A 180 -2.86 1.19 -11.91
N LEU A 181 -3.46 0.19 -12.56
CA LEU A 181 -2.87 -0.49 -13.71
C LEU A 181 -3.83 -0.44 -14.90
N SER A 182 -3.28 -0.59 -16.09
CA SER A 182 -4.08 -1.01 -17.25
C SER A 182 -4.77 -2.34 -16.95
N LYS A 183 -5.89 -2.62 -17.62
CA LYS A 183 -6.62 -3.89 -17.46
C LYS A 183 -5.69 -5.09 -17.61
N ASN A 184 -4.84 -5.09 -18.65
CA ASN A 184 -3.91 -6.20 -18.90
C ASN A 184 -2.85 -6.29 -17.79
N GLY A 185 -2.25 -5.18 -17.37
CA GLY A 185 -1.27 -5.18 -16.28
C GLY A 185 -1.87 -5.63 -14.94
N TYR A 186 -3.13 -5.27 -14.69
CA TYR A 186 -3.89 -5.73 -13.52
C TYR A 186 -4.12 -7.24 -13.57
N GLU A 187 -4.62 -7.76 -14.69
CA GLU A 187 -4.88 -9.19 -14.89
C GLU A 187 -3.59 -10.02 -14.79
N GLU A 188 -2.48 -9.56 -15.38
CA GLU A 188 -1.16 -10.18 -15.24
C GLU A 188 -0.72 -10.26 -13.78
N SER A 189 -0.87 -9.16 -13.02
CA SER A 189 -0.50 -9.10 -11.61
C SER A 189 -1.43 -9.95 -10.72
N ARG A 190 -2.72 -10.01 -11.08
CA ARG A 190 -3.74 -10.76 -10.35
C ARG A 190 -3.67 -12.26 -10.59
N ASN A 191 -3.20 -12.71 -11.75
CA ASN A 191 -3.20 -14.13 -12.11
C ASN A 191 -1.90 -14.86 -11.73
N THR A 192 -1.17 -14.36 -10.72
CA THR A 192 0.02 -15.05 -10.21
C THR A 192 -0.38 -16.25 -9.33
N PRO A 193 0.36 -17.38 -9.37
CA PRO A 193 0.07 -18.57 -8.57
C PRO A 193 0.10 -18.35 -7.05
N THR A 194 0.74 -17.27 -6.60
CA THR A 194 0.87 -16.90 -5.19
C THR A 194 -0.38 -16.21 -4.62
N ASN A 195 -1.35 -15.87 -5.47
CA ASN A 195 -2.55 -15.16 -5.04
C ASN A 195 -3.54 -16.12 -4.39
N GLN A 196 -4.05 -15.69 -3.24
CA GLN A 196 -4.98 -16.42 -2.39
C GLN A 196 -6.33 -15.70 -2.40
N LYS A 197 -7.43 -16.43 -2.20
CA LYS A 197 -8.75 -15.81 -2.04
C LYS A 197 -8.78 -14.98 -0.75
N TRP A 198 -9.42 -13.80 -0.79
CA TRP A 198 -9.71 -13.05 0.43
C TRP A 198 -10.70 -13.81 1.31
N ASN A 199 -10.32 -14.06 2.56
CA ASN A 199 -11.12 -14.77 3.57
C ASN A 199 -11.48 -13.86 4.76
N GLY A 200 -11.44 -12.54 4.57
CA GLY A 200 -11.66 -11.55 5.62
C GLY A 200 -10.39 -11.17 6.37
N TYR A 201 -10.56 -10.40 7.45
CA TYR A 201 -9.48 -10.05 8.36
C TYR A 201 -8.94 -11.29 9.08
N GLY A 202 -7.63 -11.33 9.30
CA GLY A 202 -6.99 -12.50 9.90
C GLY A 202 -5.51 -12.62 9.56
N VAL A 203 -4.98 -13.83 9.71
CA VAL A 203 -3.58 -14.15 9.46
C VAL A 203 -3.46 -14.91 8.15
N TYR A 204 -2.54 -14.47 7.29
CA TYR A 204 -2.23 -15.09 6.01
C TYR A 204 -0.78 -15.55 6.00
N THR A 205 -0.51 -16.70 5.39
CA THR A 205 0.85 -17.25 5.30
C THR A 205 1.53 -16.74 4.04
N GLY A 206 2.75 -16.22 4.20
CA GLY A 206 3.57 -15.74 3.08
C GLY A 206 4.11 -16.89 2.25
N THR A 207 4.21 -16.64 0.94
CA THR A 207 4.87 -17.52 -0.02
C THR A 207 6.18 -16.88 -0.48
N ARG A 208 7.22 -17.69 -0.68
CA ARG A 208 8.44 -17.28 -1.39
C ARG A 208 8.28 -17.50 -2.89
#